data_AF-A0AAJ1YI20-F1
#
_entry.id   AF-A0AAJ1YI20-F1
#
_cell.length_a   1.000
_cell.length_b   1.000
_cell.length_c   1.000
_cell.angle_alpha   90.00
_cell.angle_beta   90.00
_cell.angle_gamma   90.00
#
_symmetry.space_group_name_H-M   'P 1'
#
loop_
_entity.id
_entity.type
_entity.pdbx_description
1 polymer ?
#
loop_
_entity_poly.entity_id
_entity_poly.type
_entity_poly.pdbx_seq_one_letter_code
_entity_poly.pdbx_strand_id
1 'polypeptide(L)'
;LRYKQLDLWARYQDFQLRIRNAIVKRQALDFIMAGFNGIKRAPTSDRIKSPLLQDIAVGWLQKYRDEAPTRVMSKVIGMDGEVISNTIRIGKGGDYANLDALVMDATNNLIAPWHQESPDLVVICGRKLLADKYFPIVNQEQANTEAMAADVIVSQKRIGNLPAVRVPFFPANAIMVTSLENLSIYFMDESHRRHMEENAKRDRVENYESMNIDYVVEDYAFGCLIENIELLAKTTETNPDAVKALAGELVKEMKEAAQQEATGEQPANDKA
;
A
#
# COMPACT_ATOMS: atom_id res chain seq x y z
N LEU A 1 -25.15 19.31 0.86
CA LEU A 1 -24.56 20.42 0.06
C LEU A 1 -25.00 21.75 0.64
N ARG A 2 -24.11 22.75 0.76
CA ARG A 2 -24.46 24.08 1.30
C ARG A 2 -25.16 24.93 0.24
N TYR A 3 -26.06 25.84 0.65
CA TYR A 3 -26.84 26.68 -0.28
C TYR A 3 -25.97 27.48 -1.26
N LYS A 4 -24.91 28.15 -0.79
CA LYS A 4 -23.99 28.89 -1.67
C LYS A 4 -23.40 28.05 -2.82
N GLN A 5 -23.13 26.77 -2.56
CA GLN A 5 -22.62 25.86 -3.59
C GLN A 5 -23.74 25.42 -4.55
N LEU A 6 -24.95 25.18 -4.02
CA LEU A 6 -26.13 24.87 -4.83
C LEU A 6 -26.47 26.03 -5.78
N ASP A 7 -26.49 27.28 -5.29
CA ASP A 7 -26.81 28.47 -6.09
C ASP A 7 -25.78 28.74 -7.20
N LEU A 8 -24.50 28.53 -6.89
CA LEU A 8 -23.43 28.65 -7.89
C LEU A 8 -23.59 27.60 -8.99
N TRP A 9 -23.90 26.36 -8.58
CA TRP A 9 -23.95 25.23 -9.49
C TRP A 9 -25.27 25.13 -10.28
N ALA A 10 -26.36 25.68 -9.75
CA ALA A 10 -27.67 25.75 -10.41
C ALA A 10 -27.64 26.55 -11.73
N ARG A 11 -26.57 27.31 -11.99
CA ARG A 11 -26.37 28.05 -13.24
C ARG A 11 -26.00 27.16 -14.43
N TYR A 12 -25.60 25.91 -14.19
CA TYR A 12 -25.19 24.96 -15.24
C TYR A 12 -26.28 23.92 -15.50
N GLN A 13 -26.60 23.66 -16.77
CA GLN A 13 -27.67 22.74 -17.18
C GLN A 13 -27.42 21.27 -16.80
N ASP A 14 -26.17 20.86 -16.64
CA ASP A 14 -25.75 19.47 -16.37
C ASP A 14 -25.44 19.19 -14.88
N PHE A 15 -25.80 20.13 -14.02
CA PHE A 15 -25.56 20.10 -12.57
C PHE A 15 -25.95 18.79 -11.87
N GLN A 16 -27.18 18.33 -12.08
CA GLN A 16 -27.72 17.16 -11.41
C GLN A 16 -26.93 15.89 -11.76
N LEU A 17 -26.53 15.75 -13.03
CA LEU A 17 -25.72 14.63 -13.50
C LEU A 17 -24.32 14.65 -12.89
N ARG A 18 -23.69 15.83 -12.78
CA ARG A 18 -22.36 15.98 -12.16
C ARG A 18 -22.37 15.56 -10.69
N ILE A 19 -23.37 16.02 -9.92
CA ILE A 19 -23.50 15.63 -8.52
C ILE A 19 -23.72 14.13 -8.40
N ARG A 20 -24.68 13.58 -9.14
CA ARG A 20 -24.98 12.15 -9.09
C ARG A 20 -23.73 11.32 -9.37
N ASN A 21 -23.01 11.62 -10.45
CA ASN A 21 -21.82 10.87 -10.83
C ASN A 21 -20.69 10.99 -9.78
N ALA A 22 -20.53 12.17 -9.17
CA ALA A 22 -19.57 12.35 -8.08
C ALA A 22 -19.93 11.55 -6.83
N ILE A 23 -21.22 11.52 -6.44
CA ILE A 23 -21.72 10.72 -5.31
C ILE A 23 -21.50 9.24 -5.57
N VAL A 24 -21.92 8.72 -6.73
CA VAL A 24 -21.75 7.31 -7.10
C VAL A 24 -20.28 6.91 -7.10
N LYS A 25 -19.39 7.75 -7.65
CA LYS A 25 -17.95 7.50 -7.63
C LYS A 25 -17.39 7.46 -6.20
N ARG A 26 -17.84 8.36 -5.32
CA ARG A 26 -17.41 8.37 -3.92
C ARG A 26 -17.91 7.13 -3.17
N GLN A 27 -19.16 6.75 -3.36
CA GLN A 27 -19.76 5.53 -2.79
C GLN A 27 -19.01 4.29 -3.23
N ALA A 28 -18.69 4.15 -4.51
CA ALA A 28 -17.90 3.02 -5.02
C ALA A 28 -16.51 2.95 -4.35
N LEU A 29 -15.83 4.09 -4.19
CA LEU A 29 -14.55 4.15 -3.47
C LEU A 29 -14.70 3.84 -1.98
N ASP A 30 -15.81 4.24 -1.36
CA ASP A 30 -16.10 3.94 0.05
C ASP A 30 -16.39 2.46 0.26
N PHE A 31 -17.09 1.79 -0.67
CA PHE A 31 -17.29 0.33 -0.62
C PHE A 31 -15.97 -0.43 -0.69
N ILE A 32 -15.06 -0.01 -1.58
CA ILE A 32 -13.72 -0.62 -1.69
C ILE A 32 -12.93 -0.39 -0.39
N MET A 33 -12.94 0.84 0.11
CA MET A 33 -12.20 1.25 1.30
C MET A 33 -12.64 0.46 2.53
N ALA A 34 -13.95 0.38 2.80
CA ALA A 34 -14.50 -0.37 3.91
C ALA A 34 -14.34 -1.89 3.71
N GLY A 35 -14.45 -2.41 2.48
CA GLY A 35 -14.30 -3.83 2.19
C GLY A 35 -12.91 -4.38 2.49
N PHE A 36 -11.85 -3.62 2.23
CA PHE A 36 -10.48 -4.05 2.54
C PHE A 36 -10.01 -3.69 3.96
N ASN A 37 -10.58 -2.65 4.59
CA ASN A 37 -10.11 -2.19 5.91
C ASN A 37 -11.04 -2.54 7.08
N GLY A 38 -12.26 -3.01 6.82
CA GLY A 38 -13.26 -3.30 7.84
C GLY A 38 -12.81 -4.40 8.80
N ILE A 39 -12.71 -4.08 10.09
CA ILE A 39 -12.34 -5.01 11.16
C ILE A 39 -13.58 -5.43 11.94
N LYS A 40 -14.51 -4.52 12.18
CA LYS A 40 -15.73 -4.79 12.94
C LYS A 40 -16.82 -3.82 12.57
N ARG A 41 -18.06 -4.16 12.94
CA ARG A 41 -19.18 -3.23 12.89
C ARG A 41 -19.39 -2.58 14.25
N ALA A 42 -19.24 -1.26 14.33
CA ALA A 42 -19.68 -0.47 15.48
C ALA A 42 -21.11 0.04 15.25
N PRO A 43 -21.99 0.06 16.28
CA PRO A 43 -23.32 0.67 16.16
C PRO A 43 -23.28 2.15 15.79
N THR A 44 -22.27 2.87 16.30
CA THR A 44 -22.00 4.28 15.98
C THR A 44 -20.52 4.41 15.62
N SER A 45 -20.23 4.57 14.32
CA SER A 45 -18.85 4.71 13.81
C SER A 45 -18.24 6.08 14.12
N ASP A 46 -16.94 6.12 14.38
CA ASP A 46 -16.18 7.35 14.63
C ASP A 46 -15.10 7.53 13.56
N ARG A 47 -15.32 8.49 12.65
CA ARG A 47 -14.43 8.75 11.52
C ARG A 47 -13.06 9.33 11.94
N ILE A 48 -12.94 9.90 13.14
CA ILE A 48 -11.66 10.42 13.64
C ILE A 48 -10.78 9.24 14.09
N LYS A 49 -11.39 8.27 14.80
CA LYS A 49 -10.68 7.07 15.27
C LYS A 49 -10.46 6.05 14.16
N SER A 50 -11.39 5.99 13.21
CA SER A 50 -11.41 5.02 12.10
C SER A 50 -11.39 5.75 10.76
N PRO A 51 -10.29 6.46 10.40
CA PRO A 51 -10.23 7.26 9.18
C PRO A 51 -10.34 6.40 7.90
N LEU A 52 -10.01 5.10 8.01
CA LEU A 52 -10.11 4.13 6.93
C LEU A 52 -11.44 3.35 6.88
N LEU A 53 -12.46 3.81 7.60
CA LEU A 53 -13.79 3.15 7.67
C LEU A 53 -13.74 1.74 8.26
N GLN A 54 -12.80 1.51 9.18
CA GLN A 54 -12.50 0.19 9.77
C GLN A 54 -13.62 -0.34 10.68
N ASP A 55 -14.54 0.52 11.11
CA ASP A 55 -15.61 0.24 12.07
C ASP A 55 -17.02 0.18 11.44
N ILE A 56 -17.11 0.18 10.10
CA ILE A 56 -18.40 0.11 9.38
C ILE A 56 -18.92 -1.33 9.29
N ALA A 57 -18.07 -2.26 8.88
CA ALA A 57 -18.42 -3.66 8.63
C ALA A 57 -17.18 -4.55 8.78
N VAL A 58 -17.39 -5.86 8.79
CA VAL A 58 -16.29 -6.83 8.70
C VAL A 58 -15.95 -7.00 7.22
N GLY A 59 -14.71 -6.70 6.85
CA GLY A 59 -14.22 -6.75 5.47
C GLY A 59 -13.60 -8.09 5.09
N TRP A 60 -13.23 -8.27 3.82
CA TRP A 60 -12.67 -9.52 3.30
C TRP A 60 -11.41 -9.97 4.03
N LEU A 61 -10.49 -9.03 4.30
CA LEU A 61 -9.23 -9.36 5.00
C LEU A 61 -9.49 -9.88 6.41
N GLN A 62 -10.42 -9.24 7.13
CA GLN A 62 -10.79 -9.70 8.47
C GLN A 62 -11.51 -11.05 8.43
N LYS A 63 -12.37 -11.29 7.44
CA LYS A 63 -13.00 -12.61 7.24
C LYS A 63 -11.96 -13.73 7.04
N TYR A 64 -10.86 -13.48 6.34
CA TYR A 64 -9.75 -14.45 6.25
C TYR A 64 -9.09 -14.71 7.61
N ARG A 65 -8.88 -13.66 8.43
CA ARG A 65 -8.30 -13.80 9.78
C ARG A 65 -9.17 -14.64 10.70
N ASP A 66 -10.48 -14.47 10.63
CA ASP A 66 -11.43 -15.11 11.54
C ASP A 66 -11.83 -16.51 11.08
N GLU A 67 -12.14 -16.68 9.79
CA GLU A 67 -12.72 -17.92 9.25
C GLU A 67 -11.68 -18.88 8.66
N ALA A 68 -10.52 -18.37 8.20
CA ALA A 68 -9.48 -19.18 7.56
C ALA A 68 -8.05 -18.78 8.00
N PRO A 69 -7.74 -18.78 9.31
CA PRO A 69 -6.47 -18.29 9.85
C PRO A 69 -5.25 -19.05 9.32
N THR A 70 -5.39 -20.32 8.92
CA THR A 70 -4.29 -21.12 8.33
C THR A 70 -3.84 -20.58 6.97
N ARG A 71 -4.64 -19.75 6.31
CA ARG A 71 -4.34 -19.08 5.03
C ARG A 71 -3.86 -17.65 5.22
N VAL A 72 -3.62 -17.24 6.46
CA VAL A 72 -3.09 -15.93 6.82
C VAL A 72 -1.66 -16.08 7.34
N MET A 73 -0.71 -15.57 6.58
CA MET A 73 0.69 -15.49 6.98
C MET A 73 1.00 -14.10 7.52
N SER A 74 1.15 -13.98 8.84
CA SER A 74 1.40 -12.69 9.52
C SER A 74 2.67 -12.66 10.35
N LYS A 75 3.36 -13.79 10.47
CA LYS A 75 4.55 -14.01 11.30
C LYS A 75 5.39 -15.14 10.74
N VAL A 76 6.67 -15.15 11.10
CA VAL A 76 7.62 -16.19 10.71
C VAL A 76 7.68 -17.23 11.83
N ILE A 77 7.46 -18.49 11.45
CA ILE A 77 7.43 -19.63 12.36
C ILE A 77 8.64 -20.50 12.05
N GLY A 78 9.40 -20.89 13.08
CA GLY A 78 10.50 -21.83 12.96
C GLY A 78 10.01 -23.25 12.72
N MET A 79 10.94 -24.15 12.38
CA MET A 79 10.62 -25.56 12.15
C MET A 79 9.99 -26.23 13.39
N ASP A 80 10.29 -25.71 14.58
CA ASP A 80 9.79 -26.20 15.87
C ASP A 80 8.43 -25.58 16.27
N GLY A 81 7.83 -24.75 15.42
CA GLY A 81 6.55 -24.08 15.69
C GLY A 81 6.66 -22.79 16.51
N GLU A 82 7.87 -22.39 16.92
CA GLU A 82 8.10 -21.14 17.65
C GLU A 82 8.04 -19.91 16.73
N VAL A 83 7.51 -18.80 17.23
CA VAL A 83 7.45 -17.54 16.49
C VAL A 83 8.83 -16.88 16.52
N ILE A 84 9.52 -16.89 15.39
CA ILE A 84 10.84 -16.26 15.23
C ILE A 84 10.69 -14.75 15.08
N SER A 85 9.66 -14.30 14.36
CA SER A 85 9.40 -12.88 14.11
C SER A 85 7.92 -12.61 13.93
N ASN A 86 7.43 -11.49 14.47
CA ASN A 86 6.06 -11.00 14.25
C ASN A 86 5.91 -10.21 12.94
N THR A 87 6.99 -10.01 12.20
CA THR A 87 7.00 -9.34 10.89
C THR A 87 7.68 -10.23 9.86
N ILE A 88 7.22 -10.13 8.61
CA ILE A 88 7.82 -10.83 7.47
C ILE A 88 8.82 -9.87 6.82
N ARG A 89 10.10 -10.14 7.01
CA ARG A 89 11.17 -9.24 6.55
C ARG A 89 11.59 -9.62 5.15
N ILE A 90 11.60 -8.65 4.24
CA ILE A 90 11.96 -8.85 2.85
C ILE A 90 13.20 -8.02 2.52
N GLY A 91 14.23 -8.67 1.99
CA GLY A 91 15.47 -8.04 1.57
C GLY A 91 16.70 -8.87 1.92
N LYS A 92 17.90 -8.32 1.68
CA LYS A 92 19.17 -8.98 1.99
C LYS A 92 19.25 -9.22 3.51
N GLY A 93 19.34 -10.49 3.93
CA GLY A 93 19.34 -10.89 5.34
C GLY A 93 17.96 -10.92 6.01
N GLY A 94 16.88 -10.76 5.24
CA GLY A 94 15.49 -10.99 5.68
C GLY A 94 15.06 -12.45 5.50
N ASP A 95 13.78 -12.70 5.80
CA ASP A 95 13.16 -14.03 5.69
C ASP A 95 12.93 -14.42 4.22
N TYR A 96 12.65 -13.45 3.35
CA TYR A 96 12.60 -13.61 1.90
C TYR A 96 13.54 -12.64 1.19
N ALA A 97 14.18 -13.09 0.10
CA ALA A 97 15.08 -12.25 -0.68
C ALA A 97 14.37 -11.08 -1.39
N ASN A 98 13.13 -11.30 -1.86
CA ASN A 98 12.31 -10.32 -2.55
C ASN A 98 10.82 -10.66 -2.42
N LEU A 99 9.96 -9.72 -2.85
CA LEU A 99 8.49 -9.88 -2.84
C LEU A 99 8.01 -11.02 -3.74
N ASP A 100 8.74 -11.35 -4.80
CA ASP A 100 8.35 -12.41 -5.73
C ASP A 100 8.47 -13.79 -5.08
N ALA A 101 9.55 -14.03 -4.35
CA ALA A 101 9.76 -15.27 -3.60
C ALA A 101 8.67 -15.47 -2.55
N LEU A 102 8.29 -14.41 -1.83
CA LEU A 102 7.21 -14.46 -0.83
C LEU A 102 5.87 -14.84 -1.45
N VAL A 103 5.50 -14.21 -2.57
CA VAL A 103 4.22 -14.51 -3.24
C VAL A 103 4.21 -15.92 -3.83
N MET A 104 5.31 -16.36 -4.43
CA MET A 104 5.41 -17.73 -4.96
C MET A 104 5.28 -18.78 -3.86
N ASP A 105 5.97 -18.59 -2.74
CA ASP A 105 5.90 -19.49 -1.60
C ASP A 105 4.49 -19.54 -0.99
N ALA A 106 3.88 -18.37 -0.76
CA ALA A 106 2.51 -18.28 -0.27
C ALA A 106 1.50 -18.95 -1.21
N THR A 107 1.65 -18.78 -2.53
CA THR A 107 0.77 -19.41 -3.52
C THR A 107 0.90 -20.93 -3.48
N ASN A 108 2.12 -21.46 -3.38
CA ASN A 108 2.37 -22.91 -3.38
C ASN A 108 1.95 -23.61 -2.09
N ASN A 109 2.00 -22.90 -0.95
CA ASN A 109 1.82 -23.52 0.37
C ASN A 109 0.49 -23.14 1.05
N LEU A 110 -0.05 -21.95 0.81
CA LEU A 110 -1.25 -21.45 1.50
C LEU A 110 -2.53 -21.55 0.66
N ILE A 111 -2.46 -21.65 -0.65
CA ILE A 111 -3.62 -21.84 -1.53
C ILE A 111 -3.86 -23.33 -1.74
N ALA A 112 -5.12 -23.77 -1.82
CA ALA A 112 -5.41 -25.18 -2.04
C ALA A 112 -4.90 -25.68 -3.40
N PRO A 113 -4.40 -26.93 -3.51
CA PRO A 113 -3.73 -27.42 -4.73
C PRO A 113 -4.53 -27.28 -6.02
N TRP A 114 -5.86 -27.44 -5.96
CA TRP A 114 -6.74 -27.32 -7.14
C TRP A 114 -6.94 -25.88 -7.64
N HIS A 115 -6.59 -24.88 -6.83
CA HIS A 115 -6.65 -23.45 -7.20
C HIS A 115 -5.29 -22.87 -7.56
N GLN A 116 -4.17 -23.54 -7.22
CA GLN A 116 -2.81 -23.04 -7.42
C GLN A 116 -2.46 -22.76 -8.89
N GLU A 117 -3.00 -23.56 -9.81
CA GLU A 117 -2.79 -23.40 -11.25
C GLU A 117 -3.91 -22.60 -11.94
N SER A 118 -4.79 -21.95 -11.18
CA SER A 118 -5.88 -21.16 -11.75
C SER A 118 -5.34 -19.96 -12.54
N PRO A 119 -5.81 -19.75 -13.80
CA PRO A 119 -5.37 -18.62 -14.62
C PRO A 119 -5.84 -17.26 -14.08
N ASP A 120 -6.85 -17.27 -13.21
CA ASP A 120 -7.48 -16.05 -12.68
C ASP A 120 -6.83 -15.54 -11.40
N LEU A 121 -5.74 -16.17 -10.94
CA LEU A 121 -5.02 -15.72 -9.76
C LEU A 121 -4.36 -14.35 -9.99
N VAL A 122 -4.67 -13.42 -9.10
CA VAL A 122 -4.09 -12.08 -9.09
C VAL A 122 -3.51 -11.75 -7.71
N VAL A 123 -2.54 -10.83 -7.71
CA VAL A 123 -1.93 -10.30 -6.48
C VAL A 123 -2.49 -8.92 -6.21
N ILE A 124 -3.34 -8.79 -5.20
CA ILE A 124 -3.91 -7.53 -4.75
C ILE A 124 -2.96 -6.90 -3.72
N CYS A 125 -2.53 -5.67 -3.97
CA CYS A 125 -1.62 -4.97 -3.06
C CYS A 125 -1.80 -3.43 -3.09
N GLY A 126 -1.26 -2.79 -2.05
CA GLY A 126 -1.23 -1.34 -1.92
C GLY A 126 -0.20 -0.67 -2.84
N ARG A 127 -0.27 0.66 -2.92
CA ARG A 127 0.67 1.46 -3.73
C ARG A 127 2.13 1.33 -3.25
N LYS A 128 2.33 1.27 -1.92
CA LYS A 128 3.65 1.31 -1.29
C LYS A 128 4.53 0.13 -1.73
N LEU A 129 4.09 -1.11 -1.53
CA LEU A 129 4.86 -2.31 -1.88
C LEU A 129 5.25 -2.37 -3.37
N LEU A 130 4.33 -2.01 -4.27
CA LEU A 130 4.64 -1.93 -5.71
C LEU A 130 5.69 -0.86 -6.00
N ALA A 131 5.58 0.31 -5.38
CA ALA A 131 6.55 1.38 -5.57
C ALA A 131 7.93 0.94 -5.05
N ASP A 132 8.00 0.37 -3.86
CA ASP A 132 9.25 -0.07 -3.25
C ASP A 132 9.93 -1.19 -4.05
N LYS A 133 9.16 -2.06 -4.72
CA LYS A 133 9.68 -3.07 -5.66
C LYS A 133 10.32 -2.45 -6.90
N TYR A 134 9.60 -1.53 -7.56
CA TYR A 134 10.01 -1.01 -8.88
C TYR A 134 10.94 0.20 -8.79
N PHE A 135 10.91 0.96 -7.70
CA PHE A 135 11.70 2.17 -7.53
C PHE A 135 13.21 1.91 -7.69
N PRO A 136 13.81 0.87 -7.09
CA PRO A 136 15.23 0.59 -7.30
C PRO A 136 15.60 0.25 -8.75
N ILE A 137 14.67 -0.30 -9.53
CA ILE A 137 14.90 -0.65 -10.95
C ILE A 137 14.91 0.65 -11.78
N VAL A 138 13.98 1.56 -11.50
CA VAL A 138 13.87 2.84 -12.21
C VAL A 138 14.96 3.84 -11.79
N ASN A 139 15.42 3.77 -10.54
CA ASN A 139 16.39 4.71 -9.97
C ASN A 139 17.86 4.33 -10.21
N GLN A 140 18.13 3.46 -11.19
CA GLN A 140 19.49 3.07 -11.60
C GLN A 140 19.80 3.69 -12.97
N GLU A 141 21.02 4.21 -13.13
CA GLU A 141 21.55 4.60 -14.44
C GLU A 141 22.07 3.34 -15.14
N GLN A 142 21.51 3.03 -16.31
CA GLN A 142 21.72 1.76 -17.02
C GLN A 142 21.91 2.03 -18.52
N ALA A 143 22.54 1.09 -19.22
CA ALA A 143 22.65 1.20 -20.68
C ALA A 143 21.27 1.17 -21.34
N ASN A 144 21.10 1.82 -22.50
CA ASN A 144 19.79 1.98 -23.17
C ASN A 144 19.02 0.66 -23.34
N THR A 145 19.71 -0.45 -23.64
CA THR A 145 19.09 -1.77 -23.78
C THR A 145 18.52 -2.31 -22.47
N GLU A 146 19.23 -2.09 -21.35
CA GLU A 146 18.81 -2.50 -20.01
C GLU A 146 17.68 -1.62 -19.49
N ALA A 147 17.75 -0.31 -19.78
CA ALA A 147 16.68 0.64 -19.48
C ALA A 147 15.37 0.25 -20.20
N MET A 148 15.43 -0.14 -21.48
CA MET A 148 14.26 -0.66 -22.20
C MET A 148 13.68 -1.93 -21.57
N ALA A 149 14.54 -2.85 -21.12
CA ALA A 149 14.09 -4.06 -20.44
C ALA A 149 13.43 -3.73 -19.08
N ALA A 150 14.02 -2.80 -18.32
CA ALA A 150 13.47 -2.29 -17.07
C ALA A 150 12.08 -1.66 -17.26
N ASP A 151 11.89 -0.85 -18.30
CA ASP A 151 10.60 -0.23 -18.61
C ASP A 151 9.52 -1.28 -18.93
N VAL A 152 9.86 -2.31 -19.71
CA VAL A 152 8.94 -3.42 -19.99
C VAL A 152 8.56 -4.16 -18.71
N ILE A 153 9.51 -4.45 -17.83
CA ILE A 153 9.26 -5.13 -16.55
C ILE A 153 8.33 -4.30 -15.65
N VAL A 154 8.57 -3.00 -15.54
CA VAL A 154 7.76 -2.08 -14.72
C VAL A 154 6.34 -1.94 -15.30
N SER A 155 6.20 -1.98 -16.62
CA SER A 155 4.89 -1.84 -17.30
C SER A 155 3.95 -3.03 -17.03
N GLN A 156 4.49 -4.25 -16.98
CA GLN A 156 3.70 -5.47 -16.81
C GLN A 156 3.15 -5.65 -15.39
N LYS A 157 3.75 -5.00 -14.38
CA LYS A 157 3.32 -5.02 -12.98
C LYS A 157 3.01 -6.44 -12.47
N ARG A 158 3.99 -7.34 -12.52
CA ARG A 158 3.86 -8.72 -11.98
C ARG A 158 4.56 -8.86 -10.63
N ILE A 159 4.00 -9.69 -9.75
CA ILE A 159 4.64 -10.13 -8.51
C ILE A 159 4.50 -11.66 -8.41
N GLY A 160 5.59 -12.39 -8.19
CA GLY A 160 5.59 -13.84 -8.03
C GLY A 160 5.03 -14.58 -9.24
N ASN A 161 5.34 -14.09 -10.45
CA ASN A 161 4.77 -14.55 -11.72
C ASN A 161 3.23 -14.42 -11.84
N LEU A 162 2.57 -13.66 -10.97
CA LEU A 162 1.15 -13.33 -11.06
C LEU A 162 0.95 -11.86 -11.43
N PRO A 163 -0.13 -11.51 -12.14
CA PRO A 163 -0.49 -10.11 -12.40
C PRO A 163 -0.82 -9.40 -11.08
N ALA A 164 -0.24 -8.21 -10.86
CA ALA A 164 -0.49 -7.42 -9.66
C ALA A 164 -1.53 -6.32 -9.92
N VAL A 165 -2.57 -6.31 -9.09
CA VAL A 165 -3.65 -5.32 -9.12
C VAL A 165 -3.50 -4.38 -7.94
N ARG A 166 -3.53 -3.06 -8.23
CA ARG A 166 -3.53 -2.03 -7.21
C ARG A 166 -4.94 -1.61 -6.87
N VAL A 167 -5.27 -1.68 -5.59
CA VAL A 167 -6.55 -1.20 -5.06
C VAL A 167 -6.31 0.03 -4.17
N PRO A 168 -7.13 1.09 -4.27
CA PRO A 168 -7.01 2.26 -3.38
C PRO A 168 -7.32 1.87 -1.93
N PHE A 169 -6.64 2.51 -0.98
CA PHE A 169 -6.80 2.29 0.47
C PHE A 169 -6.44 0.89 0.98
N PHE A 170 -5.88 0.02 0.14
CA PHE A 170 -5.40 -1.29 0.59
C PHE A 170 -4.26 -1.13 1.62
N PRO A 171 -4.22 -1.95 2.70
CA PRO A 171 -3.19 -1.85 3.72
C PRO A 171 -1.76 -1.90 3.14
N ALA A 172 -0.91 -0.98 3.58
CA ALA A 172 0.38 -0.73 2.94
C ALA A 172 1.42 -1.85 3.17
N ASN A 173 1.22 -2.70 4.17
CA ASN A 173 2.10 -3.78 4.62
C ASN A 173 1.45 -5.17 4.46
N ALA A 174 0.50 -5.29 3.54
CA ALA A 174 -0.18 -6.55 3.27
C ALA A 174 -0.24 -6.85 1.76
N ILE A 175 -0.44 -8.12 1.43
CA ILE A 175 -0.70 -8.64 0.10
C ILE A 175 -1.79 -9.69 0.21
N MET A 176 -2.75 -9.67 -0.72
CA MET A 176 -3.75 -10.72 -0.85
C MET A 176 -3.59 -11.39 -2.21
N VAL A 177 -3.53 -12.72 -2.23
CA VAL A 177 -3.49 -13.51 -3.47
C VAL A 177 -4.82 -14.24 -3.59
N THR A 178 -5.59 -13.96 -4.64
CA THR A 178 -6.91 -14.54 -4.90
C THR A 178 -7.35 -14.19 -6.33
N SER A 179 -8.48 -14.72 -6.80
CA SER A 179 -9.19 -14.19 -7.97
C SER A 179 -10.05 -12.99 -7.57
N LEU A 180 -10.23 -12.04 -8.49
CA LEU A 180 -11.14 -10.89 -8.29
C LEU A 180 -12.61 -11.32 -8.17
N GLU A 181 -12.98 -12.44 -8.78
CA GLU A 181 -14.34 -12.98 -8.74
C GLU A 181 -14.66 -13.68 -7.41
N ASN A 182 -13.63 -14.06 -6.66
CA ASN A 182 -13.80 -14.67 -5.34
C ASN A 182 -14.24 -13.65 -4.26
N LEU A 183 -14.12 -12.35 -4.54
CA LEU A 183 -14.47 -11.27 -3.62
C LEU A 183 -15.77 -10.60 -4.05
N SER A 184 -16.83 -10.89 -3.31
CA SER A 184 -18.17 -10.40 -3.60
C SER A 184 -18.65 -9.39 -2.57
N ILE A 185 -19.59 -8.55 -2.99
CA ILE A 185 -20.41 -7.73 -2.09
C ILE A 185 -21.85 -8.11 -2.37
N TYR A 186 -22.53 -8.64 -1.35
CA TYR A 186 -23.96 -8.96 -1.46
C TYR A 186 -24.77 -7.77 -1.02
N PHE A 187 -25.79 -7.46 -1.82
CA PHE A 187 -26.75 -6.40 -1.57
C PHE A 187 -28.10 -7.05 -1.30
N MET A 188 -28.74 -6.68 -0.18
CA MET A 188 -30.10 -7.12 0.07
C MET A 188 -31.05 -6.39 -0.89
N ASP A 189 -31.91 -7.18 -1.54
CA ASP A 189 -32.93 -6.66 -2.45
C ASP A 189 -33.86 -5.67 -1.73
N GLU A 190 -34.28 -4.63 -2.46
CA GLU A 190 -35.14 -3.53 -1.99
C GLU A 190 -34.68 -2.81 -0.70
N SER A 191 -33.43 -2.98 -0.26
CA SER A 191 -32.93 -2.35 0.97
C SER A 191 -32.46 -0.91 0.80
N HIS A 192 -32.31 -0.45 -0.44
CA HIS A 192 -31.83 0.90 -0.75
C HIS A 192 -32.93 1.94 -0.52
N ARG A 193 -32.75 2.71 0.56
CA ARG A 193 -33.67 3.78 0.96
C ARG A 193 -32.93 5.11 0.91
N ARG A 194 -33.58 6.10 0.32
CA ARG A 194 -33.06 7.46 0.20
C ARG A 194 -34.07 8.46 0.75
N HIS A 195 -33.59 9.36 1.60
CA HIS A 195 -34.35 10.47 2.13
C HIS A 195 -33.55 11.77 1.95
N MET A 196 -34.20 12.81 1.45
CA MET A 196 -33.58 14.11 1.25
C MET A 196 -34.35 15.14 2.06
N GLU A 197 -33.62 15.93 2.85
CA GLU A 197 -34.19 16.95 3.72
C GLU A 197 -33.51 18.29 3.43
N GLU A 198 -34.32 19.34 3.35
CA GLU A 198 -33.83 20.70 3.33
C GLU A 198 -33.70 21.24 4.76
N ASN A 199 -32.47 21.24 5.27
CA ASN A 199 -32.18 21.68 6.64
C ASN A 199 -31.81 23.17 6.67
N ALA A 200 -32.84 24.01 6.63
CA ALA A 200 -32.70 25.48 6.68
C ALA A 200 -31.96 25.96 7.95
N LYS A 201 -32.01 25.22 9.06
CA LYS A 201 -31.28 25.59 10.29
C LYS A 201 -29.76 25.58 10.13
N ARG A 202 -29.25 24.92 9.08
CA ARG A 202 -27.82 24.76 8.81
C ARG A 202 -27.43 25.15 7.38
N ASP A 203 -28.32 25.88 6.70
CA ASP A 203 -28.14 26.39 5.33
C ASP A 203 -27.69 25.34 4.31
N ARG A 204 -28.33 24.16 4.32
CA ARG A 204 -27.90 23.03 3.49
C ARG A 204 -29.02 22.03 3.19
N VAL A 205 -28.87 21.36 2.05
CA VAL A 205 -29.64 20.15 1.71
C VAL A 205 -28.85 18.92 2.16
N GLU A 206 -29.49 18.04 2.92
CA GLU A 206 -28.94 16.79 3.45
C GLU A 206 -29.55 15.61 2.69
N ASN A 207 -28.71 14.62 2.36
CA ASN A 207 -29.12 13.41 1.66
C ASN A 207 -28.70 12.22 2.51
N TYR A 208 -29.68 11.41 2.91
CA TYR A 208 -29.52 10.22 3.73
C TYR A 208 -29.81 9.00 2.87
N GLU A 209 -28.81 8.15 2.70
CA GLU A 209 -28.93 6.90 1.96
C GLU A 209 -28.56 5.74 2.88
N SER A 210 -29.37 4.68 2.85
CA SER A 210 -29.19 3.46 3.63
C SER A 210 -29.36 2.26 2.73
N MET A 211 -28.46 1.30 2.87
CA MET A 211 -28.48 0.02 2.15
C MET A 211 -28.00 -1.08 3.11
N ASN A 212 -28.52 -2.29 2.96
CA ASN A 212 -28.02 -3.45 3.69
C ASN A 212 -27.09 -4.25 2.78
N ILE A 213 -25.84 -4.41 3.22
CA ILE A 213 -24.78 -5.09 2.46
C ILE A 213 -23.98 -6.03 3.35
N ASP A 214 -23.32 -7.01 2.75
CA ASP A 214 -22.25 -7.80 3.38
C ASP A 214 -21.11 -8.06 2.40
N TYR A 215 -19.88 -8.10 2.91
CA TYR A 215 -18.68 -8.45 2.16
C TYR A 215 -18.47 -9.95 2.25
N VAL A 216 -18.38 -10.66 1.14
CA VAL A 216 -18.33 -12.12 1.11
C VAL A 216 -17.08 -12.58 0.37
N VAL A 217 -16.42 -13.59 0.93
CA VAL A 217 -15.41 -14.40 0.24
C VAL A 217 -16.10 -15.70 -0.14
N GLU A 218 -16.15 -16.02 -1.43
CA GLU A 218 -16.91 -17.18 -1.92
C GLU A 218 -16.24 -18.50 -1.51
N ASP A 219 -14.93 -18.60 -1.72
CA ASP A 219 -14.11 -19.74 -1.32
C ASP A 219 -12.83 -19.25 -0.63
N TYR A 220 -12.73 -19.53 0.68
CA TYR A 220 -11.53 -19.26 1.45
C TYR A 220 -10.33 -20.08 0.98
N ALA A 221 -10.53 -21.22 0.33
CA ALA A 221 -9.47 -22.08 -0.16
C ALA A 221 -8.75 -21.55 -1.40
N PHE A 222 -9.38 -20.61 -2.10
CA PHE A 222 -8.86 -20.00 -3.33
C PHE A 222 -7.73 -19.00 -3.05
N GLY A 223 -7.77 -18.33 -1.92
CA GLY A 223 -6.86 -17.23 -1.63
C GLY A 223 -6.05 -17.38 -0.36
N CYS A 224 -5.07 -16.49 -0.21
CA CYS A 224 -4.31 -16.32 1.01
C CYS A 224 -4.02 -14.83 1.27
N LEU A 225 -3.81 -14.50 2.54
CA LEU A 225 -3.49 -13.16 2.99
C LEU A 225 -2.11 -13.16 3.66
N ILE A 226 -1.27 -12.22 3.26
CA ILE A 226 0.06 -12.01 3.83
C ILE A 226 0.07 -10.63 4.47
N GLU A 227 0.47 -10.55 5.74
CA GLU A 227 0.43 -9.31 6.53
C GLU A 227 1.76 -9.05 7.24
N ASN A 228 1.89 -7.86 7.81
CA ASN A 228 3.08 -7.43 8.56
C ASN A 228 4.37 -7.50 7.73
N ILE A 229 4.26 -7.16 6.44
CA ILE A 229 5.39 -7.11 5.53
C ILE A 229 6.25 -5.88 5.84
N GLU A 230 7.53 -6.12 6.07
CA GLU A 230 8.53 -5.08 6.28
C GLU A 230 9.65 -5.23 5.24
N LEU A 231 9.87 -4.19 4.45
CA LEU A 231 10.96 -4.15 3.48
C LEU A 231 12.22 -3.63 4.16
N LEU A 232 13.24 -4.47 4.25
CA LEU A 232 14.54 -4.08 4.77
C LEU A 232 15.23 -3.15 3.76
N ALA A 233 15.78 -2.05 4.27
CA ALA A 233 16.60 -1.17 3.45
C ALA A 233 17.75 -1.97 2.84
N LYS A 234 17.99 -1.81 1.53
CA LYS A 234 19.25 -2.29 0.95
C LYS A 234 20.37 -1.59 1.71
N THR A 235 21.20 -2.34 2.42
CA THR A 235 22.51 -1.84 2.82
C THR A 235 23.19 -1.42 1.53
N THR A 236 23.27 -0.10 1.29
CA THR A 236 24.26 0.44 0.36
C THR A 236 25.57 -0.14 0.86
N GLU A 237 26.16 -1.04 0.09
CA GLU A 237 27.53 -1.45 0.34
C GLU A 237 28.36 -0.18 0.19
N THR A 238 28.61 0.49 1.32
CA THR A 238 29.69 1.45 1.43
C THR A 238 30.92 0.64 1.13
N ASN A 239 31.40 0.73 -0.12
CA ASN A 239 32.66 0.12 -0.51
C ASN A 239 33.71 0.56 0.53
N PRO A 240 34.23 -0.33 1.39
CA PRO A 240 35.12 0.06 2.47
C PRO A 240 36.37 0.77 1.94
N ASP A 241 36.77 0.46 0.72
CA ASP A 241 37.90 1.07 0.04
C ASP A 241 37.58 2.49 -0.45
N ALA A 242 36.32 2.77 -0.85
CA ALA A 242 35.89 4.13 -1.20
C ALA A 242 35.81 5.03 0.04
N VAL A 243 35.36 4.49 1.18
CA VAL A 243 35.33 5.23 2.45
C VAL A 243 36.76 5.50 2.96
N LYS A 244 37.67 4.53 2.83
CA LYS A 244 39.09 4.72 3.16
C LYS A 244 39.79 5.70 2.22
N ALA A 245 39.48 5.67 0.92
CA ALA A 245 40.03 6.61 -0.05
C ALA A 245 39.61 8.05 0.26
N LEU A 246 38.32 8.28 0.52
CA LEU A 246 37.79 9.59 0.86
C LEU A 246 38.35 10.10 2.20
N ALA A 247 38.46 9.23 3.20
CA ALA A 247 39.10 9.57 4.48
C ALA A 247 40.60 9.89 4.31
N GLY A 248 41.29 9.19 3.41
CA GLY A 248 42.69 9.45 3.06
C GLY A 248 42.88 10.81 2.38
N GLU A 249 41.99 11.18 1.46
CA GLU A 249 42.01 12.50 0.79
C GLU A 249 41.74 13.64 1.77
N LEU A 250 40.73 13.51 2.64
CA LEU A 250 40.44 14.50 3.69
C LEU A 250 41.61 14.71 4.65
N VAL A 251 42.29 13.63 5.07
CA VAL A 251 43.46 13.74 5.95
C VAL A 251 44.63 14.43 5.24
N LYS A 252 44.77 14.24 3.92
CA LYS A 252 45.79 14.92 3.11
C LYS A 252 45.50 16.42 3.00
N GLU A 253 44.26 16.79 2.69
CA GLU A 253 43.83 18.20 2.62
C GLU A 253 43.98 18.91 3.97
N MET A 254 43.62 18.24 5.08
CA MET A 254 43.82 18.81 6.43
C MET A 254 45.28 19.02 6.78
N LYS A 255 46.19 18.14 6.34
CA LYS A 255 47.63 18.31 6.56
C LYS A 255 48.22 19.42 5.70
N GLU A 256 47.75 19.56 4.45
CA GLU A 256 48.15 20.65 3.56
C GLU A 256 47.66 22.01 4.09
N ALA A 257 46.44 22.07 4.63
CA ALA A 257 45.92 23.26 5.30
C ALA A 257 46.70 23.63 6.57
N ALA A 258 47.05 22.65 7.40
CA ALA A 258 47.85 22.88 8.61
C ALA A 258 49.29 23.32 8.30
N GLN A 259 49.86 22.89 7.17
CA GLN A 259 51.17 23.36 6.71
C GLN A 259 51.14 24.80 6.20
N GLN A 260 50.04 25.24 5.57
CA GLN A 260 49.87 26.63 5.14
C GLN A 260 49.76 27.60 6.32
N GLU A 261 49.07 27.21 7.40
CA GLU A 261 48.99 28.02 8.64
C GLU A 261 50.34 28.16 9.36
N ALA A 262 51.23 27.16 9.27
CA ALA A 262 52.55 27.21 9.89
C ALA A 262 53.55 28.12 9.14
N THR A 263 53.29 28.44 7.87
CA THR A 263 54.14 29.31 7.03
C THR A 263 53.69 30.77 6.95
N GLY A 264 52.60 31.15 7.63
CA GLY A 264 52.13 32.53 7.69
C GLY A 264 52.93 33.39 8.69
N GLU A 265 54.04 33.96 8.24
CA GLU A 265 54.78 35.02 8.95
C GLU A 265 53.86 36.20 9.34
N GLN A 266 53.92 36.60 10.60
CA GLN A 266 53.32 37.84 11.12
C GLN A 266 53.89 39.06 10.37
N PRO A 267 53.07 39.97 9.81
CA PRO A 267 53.61 41.20 9.26
C PRO A 267 54.07 42.11 10.40
N ALA A 268 55.31 42.59 10.26
CA ALA A 268 55.99 43.52 11.14
C ALA A 268 55.14 44.77 11.43
N ASN A 269 55.09 45.11 12.71
CA ASN A 269 54.56 46.38 13.20
C ASN A 269 55.63 47.45 12.96
N ASP A 270 55.46 48.30 11.95
CA ASP A 270 56.31 49.48 11.78
C ASP A 270 55.51 50.73 11.39
N LYS A 271 55.92 51.82 12.03
CA LYS A 271 55.25 53.11 12.18
C LYS A 271 55.30 53.98 10.91
N ALA A 272 54.22 54.72 10.66
CA ALA A 272 54.22 56.13 10.26
C ALA A 272 52.85 56.75 10.57
#